data_AF-A0A7C8IYG1-F1
#
_entry.id   AF-A0A7C8IYG1-F1
#
_cell.length_a   1.000
_cell.length_b   1.000
_cell.length_c   1.000
_cell.angle_alpha   90.00
_cell.angle_beta   90.00
_cell.angle_gamma   90.00
#
_symmetry.space_group_name_H-M   'P 1'
#
loop_
_entity.id
_entity.type
_entity.pdbx_description
1 polymer ?
#
loop_
_entity_poly.entity_id
_entity_poly.type
_entity_poly.pdbx_seq_one_letter_code
_entity_poly.pdbx_strand_id
1 'polypeptide(L)'
;MNEYVFVANNYVLMSTPSPTLVVAHRPQRSPILPSPVLTPPSTLSPQSTQSPPAQSPPNEPPVVRSHELEPVKPTPTQMQSVFSSQTGEAYRSQQHTAQVWESHKSEIRRLYLDENRPLKEVMAIMRQRGFRATVRMYKSRFDKWGFSKNNSKREVVTMLQVQRQRNALGKRTTFQRNGREIAIDAYLKRKGISQYDLAEPGIAESLPEHLRCVTPPPETPLVIQAGGALSLQELVLQTTRDLAWNPYCPSDYPLVTSAALYRADALRCAITDITNADWLFHVGHYEKGGVMCEQGFKSLHLMVTRPSIYGLLHLLLFHLDAYNKGIIKEVWRYLAAYSATIKADGPLARLFQGISKFINTHDFDEYWNLIFECTERLLLIDEQSSGLPEGTVARLYPLIFIPRAHQYKPGPYRRLQNRCDWNRLTKGTKPRVPEEMAIYEASELLILGSQRNWQGDRVLELAESVLEKTKRFAYNVDFFVYIALNALAHYYRADFKPGDSMTSPKHQLSVQYMEQVCQLTEGKWDADLGYFMGEFEKLESWYREAGDMLRADQVHRRWRNSLELIPKQWERMHQVALQ
;
A
#
# COMPACT_ATOMS: atom_id res chain seq x y z
N MET A 1 18.76 -32.55 -5.94
CA MET A 1 18.95 -32.31 -4.50
C MET A 1 20.44 -32.02 -4.34
N ASN A 2 20.80 -30.75 -4.16
CA ASN A 2 22.13 -30.24 -3.81
C ASN A 2 21.90 -28.79 -3.38
N GLU A 3 22.40 -28.42 -2.21
CA GLU A 3 22.19 -27.10 -1.61
C GLU A 3 23.27 -26.13 -2.11
N TYR A 4 22.86 -25.00 -2.69
CA TYR A 4 23.79 -23.93 -3.08
C TYR A 4 24.20 -23.14 -1.84
N VAL A 5 25.24 -23.63 -1.15
CA VAL A 5 25.85 -22.99 0.02
C VAL A 5 27.36 -23.10 -0.07
N PHE A 6 28.00 -22.10 -0.69
CA PHE A 6 29.39 -21.77 -0.33
C PHE A 6 29.37 -20.86 0.90
N VAL A 7 29.31 -21.48 2.08
CA VAL A 7 29.84 -20.85 3.29
C VAL A 7 31.36 -20.73 3.10
N ALA A 8 31.91 -19.57 3.46
CA ALA A 8 33.35 -19.39 3.58
C ALA A 8 33.89 -20.28 4.73
N ASN A 9 34.17 -21.54 4.41
CA ASN A 9 34.66 -22.51 5.39
C ASN A 9 36.16 -22.32 5.60
N ASN A 10 36.48 -21.92 6.82
CA ASN A 10 37.81 -21.67 7.36
C ASN A 10 38.91 -22.62 6.86
N TYR A 11 39.94 -22.05 6.23
CA TYR A 11 41.31 -22.56 6.33
C TYR A 11 42.18 -21.55 7.07
N VAL A 12 41.97 -21.48 8.39
CA VAL A 12 42.96 -20.89 9.30
C VAL A 12 44.08 -21.92 9.48
N LEU A 13 45.15 -21.78 8.69
CA LEU A 13 46.42 -22.44 8.99
C LEU A 13 47.27 -21.47 9.82
N MET A 14 47.15 -21.59 11.14
CA MET A 14 48.09 -20.93 12.06
C MET A 14 49.49 -21.53 11.90
N SER A 15 50.44 -20.72 11.48
CA SER A 15 51.87 -20.97 11.63
C SER A 15 52.62 -19.63 11.59
N THR A 16 53.34 -19.30 12.66
CA THR A 16 54.23 -18.13 12.77
C THR A 16 55.49 -18.55 13.57
N PRO A 17 56.54 -17.73 13.65
CA PRO A 17 57.39 -17.24 12.54
C PRO A 17 58.88 -17.49 12.86
N SER A 18 59.80 -17.28 11.90
CA SER A 18 61.23 -16.91 12.13
C SER A 18 62.01 -16.75 10.81
N PRO A 19 63.21 -16.11 10.78
CA PRO A 19 63.39 -14.95 9.89
C PRO A 19 64.56 -15.07 8.89
N THR A 20 64.73 -14.06 8.03
CA THR A 20 65.98 -13.49 7.41
C THR A 20 65.53 -12.57 6.25
N LEU A 21 65.49 -11.24 6.38
CA LEU A 21 66.56 -10.22 6.26
C LEU A 21 67.00 -9.87 4.81
N VAL A 22 67.31 -8.58 4.59
CA VAL A 22 67.98 -7.94 3.42
C VAL A 22 67.08 -7.66 2.18
N VAL A 23 67.07 -6.48 1.53
CA VAL A 23 67.53 -5.09 1.85
C VAL A 23 66.68 -4.08 1.05
N ALA A 24 66.60 -2.82 1.50
CA ALA A 24 65.88 -1.75 0.81
C ALA A 24 66.70 -1.05 -0.30
N HIS A 25 66.03 -0.55 -1.34
CA HIS A 25 66.57 0.52 -2.19
C HIS A 25 65.50 1.56 -2.56
N ARG A 26 65.93 2.83 -2.54
CA ARG A 26 65.16 4.05 -2.85
C ARG A 26 65.99 4.91 -3.82
N PRO A 27 65.38 5.44 -4.88
CA PRO A 27 65.55 6.87 -5.24
C PRO A 27 64.25 7.45 -5.84
N GLN A 28 64.07 8.74 -6.14
CA GLN A 28 64.57 10.03 -5.62
C GLN A 28 63.46 11.09 -5.86
N ARG A 29 63.68 12.39 -5.59
CA ARG A 29 62.61 13.44 -5.60
C ARG A 29 63.06 14.73 -6.33
N SER A 30 62.08 15.48 -6.85
CA SER A 30 62.12 16.95 -7.15
C SER A 30 62.85 17.38 -8.45
N PRO A 31 62.51 18.53 -9.10
CA PRO A 31 62.04 19.81 -8.53
C PRO A 31 60.72 20.42 -9.10
N ILE A 32 60.40 21.66 -8.67
CA ILE A 32 59.10 22.37 -8.74
C ILE A 32 59.31 23.83 -9.23
N LEU A 33 58.30 24.46 -9.87
CA LEU A 33 57.89 25.90 -9.89
C LEU A 33 57.58 26.47 -11.30
N PRO A 34 56.79 27.56 -11.48
CA PRO A 34 55.84 28.25 -10.58
C PRO A 34 54.41 28.48 -11.18
N SER A 35 53.54 29.18 -10.43
CA SER A 35 52.09 29.43 -10.68
C SER A 35 51.78 30.60 -11.65
N PRO A 36 50.48 30.96 -11.87
CA PRO A 36 49.86 31.96 -10.98
C PRO A 36 48.46 31.60 -10.46
N VAL A 37 48.00 32.39 -9.49
CA VAL A 37 46.78 32.22 -8.68
C VAL A 37 45.74 33.30 -9.03
N LEU A 38 44.45 32.95 -8.95
CA LEU A 38 43.38 33.92 -8.67
C LEU A 38 42.47 33.37 -7.56
N THR A 39 42.23 34.19 -6.54
CA THR A 39 41.53 33.86 -5.29
C THR A 39 40.05 34.26 -5.30
N PRO A 40 39.14 33.47 -4.72
CA PRO A 40 37.90 33.97 -4.13
C PRO A 40 38.13 34.42 -2.67
N PRO A 41 37.34 35.36 -2.12
CA PRO A 41 37.54 35.87 -0.77
C PRO A 41 37.00 34.94 0.32
N SER A 42 37.77 34.77 1.40
CA SER A 42 37.31 34.20 2.68
C SER A 42 36.39 35.21 3.40
N THR A 43 35.42 34.77 4.21
CA THR A 43 35.45 34.72 5.70
C THR A 43 33.98 34.64 6.17
N LEU A 44 33.57 34.16 7.36
CA LEU A 44 34.23 33.69 8.60
C LEU A 44 33.26 32.69 9.29
N SER A 45 33.78 31.68 9.98
CA SER A 45 33.03 31.03 11.09
C SER A 45 33.24 31.85 12.38
N PRO A 46 32.39 31.72 13.43
CA PRO A 46 32.73 30.72 14.45
C PRO A 46 31.59 30.10 15.30
N GLN A 47 31.88 28.89 15.80
CA GLN A 47 31.65 28.36 17.15
C GLN A 47 30.23 28.08 17.72
N SER A 48 30.19 26.94 18.41
CA SER A 48 29.12 26.45 19.28
C SER A 48 29.19 27.04 20.70
N THR A 49 28.05 27.17 21.39
CA THR A 49 27.91 26.82 22.84
C THR A 49 26.45 26.83 23.32
N GLN A 50 26.06 25.73 24.00
CA GLN A 50 25.29 25.65 25.27
C GLN A 50 23.87 26.28 25.44
N SER A 51 22.93 25.45 25.89
CA SER A 51 21.80 25.78 26.82
C SER A 51 22.29 25.67 28.29
N PRO A 52 21.54 25.98 29.39
CA PRO A 52 20.08 26.08 29.62
C PRO A 52 19.72 27.47 30.27
N PRO A 53 18.71 27.71 31.17
CA PRO A 53 17.60 26.91 31.73
C PRO A 53 16.21 27.59 31.66
N ALA A 54 15.30 27.29 32.60
CA ALA A 54 13.91 27.77 32.69
C ALA A 54 13.63 28.56 33.99
N GLN A 55 12.65 29.49 33.95
CA GLN A 55 11.97 30.08 35.12
C GLN A 55 10.48 30.36 34.82
N SER A 56 9.65 30.52 35.85
CA SER A 56 8.18 30.65 35.79
C SER A 56 7.69 31.90 36.58
N PRO A 57 6.37 32.20 36.72
CA PRO A 57 5.79 33.54 36.52
C PRO A 57 5.75 34.45 37.76
N PRO A 58 5.24 35.70 37.63
CA PRO A 58 4.14 36.11 38.52
C PRO A 58 3.06 37.08 37.94
N ASN A 59 1.80 36.76 38.26
CA ASN A 59 0.67 37.56 38.79
C ASN A 59 0.14 38.91 38.18
N GLU A 60 -1.20 38.94 38.06
CA GLU A 60 -2.17 40.06 38.10
C GLU A 60 -2.07 40.93 39.41
N PRO A 61 -2.86 42.02 39.69
CA PRO A 61 -4.14 42.52 39.10
C PRO A 61 -4.15 44.08 38.86
N PRO A 62 -5.26 44.86 38.69
CA PRO A 62 -6.69 44.52 38.83
C PRO A 62 -7.72 45.06 37.81
N VAL A 63 -8.93 44.51 38.00
CA VAL A 63 -10.24 44.78 37.39
C VAL A 63 -10.76 46.22 37.58
N VAL A 64 -11.42 46.78 36.55
CA VAL A 64 -12.77 47.41 36.61
C VAL A 64 -13.42 47.42 35.21
N ARG A 65 -14.76 47.39 35.17
CA ARG A 65 -15.62 47.16 33.99
C ARG A 65 -15.88 48.41 33.15
N SER A 66 -16.27 48.23 31.90
CA SER A 66 -17.03 49.20 31.08
C SER A 66 -18.00 48.47 30.14
N HIS A 67 -19.06 49.15 29.71
CA HIS A 67 -20.36 48.55 29.39
C HIS A 67 -20.56 47.96 27.99
N GLU A 68 -21.60 47.14 27.94
CA GLU A 68 -22.33 46.57 26.80
C GLU A 68 -22.65 47.57 25.66
N LEU A 69 -22.68 47.05 24.43
CA LEU A 69 -23.55 47.55 23.35
C LEU A 69 -24.19 46.36 22.62
N GLU A 70 -25.52 46.31 22.61
CA GLU A 70 -26.31 45.24 21.95
C GLU A 70 -26.51 45.48 20.43
N PRO A 71 -26.70 44.41 19.63
CA PRO A 71 -27.20 44.50 18.27
C PRO A 71 -28.72 44.77 18.20
N VAL A 72 -29.10 45.76 17.39
CA VAL A 72 -30.45 46.33 17.31
C VAL A 72 -31.51 45.39 16.71
N LYS A 73 -32.69 45.29 17.35
CA LYS A 73 -33.91 44.68 16.79
C LYS A 73 -34.72 45.70 15.96
N PRO A 74 -35.21 45.35 14.76
CA PRO A 74 -36.22 46.16 14.07
C PRO A 74 -37.63 45.91 14.64
N THR A 75 -38.29 47.00 15.05
CA THR A 75 -39.67 47.03 15.59
C THR A 75 -40.71 46.89 14.47
N PRO A 76 -41.85 46.19 14.70
CA PRO A 76 -42.92 46.09 13.69
C PRO A 76 -43.80 47.35 13.66
N THR A 77 -43.76 48.10 12.56
CA THR A 77 -44.69 49.21 12.30
C THR A 77 -45.97 48.71 11.62
N GLN A 78 -47.09 49.33 11.98
CA GLN A 78 -48.45 48.99 11.54
C GLN A 78 -48.64 49.14 10.02
N MET A 79 -49.42 48.24 9.42
CA MET A 79 -50.28 48.61 8.28
C MET A 79 -51.74 48.45 8.71
N GLN A 80 -52.48 49.55 8.63
CA GLN A 80 -53.91 49.55 8.83
C GLN A 80 -54.64 49.06 7.57
N SER A 81 -55.71 48.30 7.82
CA SER A 81 -56.91 48.14 7.00
C SER A 81 -57.03 48.99 5.71
N VAL A 82 -57.15 48.31 4.58
CA VAL A 82 -57.95 48.81 3.43
C VAL A 82 -59.17 47.88 3.29
N PHE A 83 -60.37 48.46 3.35
CA PHE A 83 -61.65 47.76 3.09
C PHE A 83 -61.70 47.30 1.62
N SER A 84 -62.22 46.12 1.27
CA SER A 84 -63.68 45.97 1.16
C SER A 84 -64.16 44.52 1.07
N SER A 85 -65.21 44.23 1.84
CA SER A 85 -66.35 43.36 1.55
C SER A 85 -66.23 42.26 0.48
N GLN A 86 -66.39 40.99 0.89
CA GLN A 86 -67.60 40.22 0.55
C GLN A 86 -67.75 38.91 1.38
N THR A 87 -69.03 38.49 1.51
CA THR A 87 -69.55 37.18 1.92
C THR A 87 -68.96 36.47 3.14
N GLY A 88 -69.70 36.56 4.26
CA GLY A 88 -69.65 35.54 5.29
C GLY A 88 -70.34 34.25 4.83
N GLU A 89 -69.58 33.20 4.53
CA GLU A 89 -70.10 31.84 4.41
C GLU A 89 -69.70 31.01 5.63
N ALA A 90 -70.64 30.84 6.56
CA ALA A 90 -70.56 29.82 7.60
C ALA A 90 -70.71 28.42 6.95
N TYR A 91 -69.63 27.89 6.38
CA TYR A 91 -69.64 26.61 5.68
C TYR A 91 -70.18 25.48 6.55
N ARG A 92 -71.39 25.02 6.24
CA ARG A 92 -72.02 23.85 6.86
C ARG A 92 -71.07 22.65 6.76
N SER A 93 -70.73 22.05 7.89
CA SER A 93 -69.89 20.86 7.92
C SER A 93 -70.66 19.68 7.33
N GLN A 94 -70.13 19.08 6.26
CA GLN A 94 -70.68 17.82 5.73
C GLN A 94 -70.47 16.70 6.77
N GLN A 95 -71.56 16.04 7.16
CA GLN A 95 -71.50 14.84 7.98
C GLN A 95 -71.13 13.64 7.09
N HIS A 96 -69.84 13.31 7.03
CA HIS A 96 -69.37 12.14 6.31
C HIS A 96 -69.71 10.84 7.06
N THR A 97 -70.25 9.85 6.33
CA THR A 97 -70.58 8.53 6.89
C THR A 97 -69.32 7.79 7.35
N ALA A 98 -69.48 6.74 8.17
CA ALA A 98 -68.33 5.99 8.69
C ALA A 98 -67.46 5.37 7.58
N GLN A 99 -68.07 4.97 6.46
CA GLN A 99 -67.38 4.40 5.30
C GLN A 99 -66.48 5.42 4.58
N VAL A 100 -66.94 6.67 4.41
CA VAL A 100 -66.16 7.76 3.81
C VAL A 100 -64.99 8.19 4.72
N TRP A 101 -65.16 8.10 6.04
CA TRP A 101 -64.03 8.27 6.95
C TRP A 101 -62.99 7.16 6.81
N GLU A 102 -63.41 5.92 6.69
CA GLU A 102 -62.49 4.77 6.61
C GLU A 102 -61.73 4.74 5.27
N SER A 103 -62.37 5.12 4.15
CA SER A 103 -61.67 5.24 2.85
C SER A 103 -60.58 6.30 2.84
N HIS A 104 -60.72 7.36 3.64
CA HIS A 104 -59.70 8.40 3.82
C HIS A 104 -58.71 8.14 4.98
N LYS A 105 -58.89 7.08 5.77
CA LYS A 105 -58.07 6.79 6.96
C LYS A 105 -56.58 6.65 6.66
N SER A 106 -56.24 5.95 5.59
CA SER A 106 -54.84 5.73 5.15
C SER A 106 -54.16 7.05 4.81
N GLU A 107 -54.82 7.92 4.03
CA GLU A 107 -54.27 9.21 3.64
C GLU A 107 -54.20 10.20 4.82
N ILE A 108 -55.22 10.20 5.68
CA ILE A 108 -55.21 11.01 6.90
C ILE A 108 -54.10 10.53 7.87
N ARG A 109 -53.83 9.22 7.95
CA ARG A 109 -52.68 8.66 8.69
C ARG A 109 -51.37 9.18 8.12
N ARG A 110 -51.20 9.09 6.79
CA ARG A 110 -50.01 9.54 6.06
C ARG A 110 -49.71 11.02 6.33
N LEU A 111 -50.71 11.89 6.18
CA LEU A 111 -50.57 13.32 6.42
C LEU A 111 -50.35 13.68 7.90
N TYR A 112 -51.08 13.05 8.82
CA TYR A 112 -51.07 13.44 10.23
C TYR A 112 -49.89 12.84 11.01
N LEU A 113 -49.60 11.55 10.83
CA LEU A 113 -48.57 10.82 11.59
C LEU A 113 -47.25 10.74 10.81
N ASP A 114 -47.28 10.25 9.58
CA ASP A 114 -46.06 9.89 8.85
C ASP A 114 -45.33 11.15 8.34
N GLU A 115 -46.04 12.08 7.71
CA GLU A 115 -45.58 13.44 7.37
C GLU A 115 -45.54 14.40 8.58
N ASN A 116 -46.12 14.00 9.72
CA ASN A 116 -46.21 14.78 10.96
C ASN A 116 -46.86 16.19 10.83
N ARG A 117 -47.75 16.42 9.86
CA ARG A 117 -48.39 17.75 9.71
C ARG A 117 -49.29 18.12 10.88
N PRO A 118 -49.42 19.42 11.25
CA PRO A 118 -50.41 19.86 12.22
C PRO A 118 -51.83 19.63 11.68
N LEU A 119 -52.80 19.38 12.57
CA LEU A 119 -54.19 19.07 12.17
C LEU A 119 -54.81 20.15 11.27
N LYS A 120 -54.44 21.43 11.44
CA LYS A 120 -54.90 22.52 10.55
C LYS A 120 -54.46 22.32 9.09
N GLU A 121 -53.23 21.87 8.84
CA GLU A 121 -52.75 21.55 7.49
C GLU A 121 -53.41 20.29 6.92
N VAL A 122 -53.52 19.23 7.72
CA VAL A 122 -54.22 18.00 7.29
C VAL A 122 -55.65 18.33 6.84
N MET A 123 -56.36 19.17 7.61
CA MET A 123 -57.69 19.66 7.26
C MET A 123 -57.71 20.52 5.99
N ALA A 124 -56.66 21.30 5.72
CA ALA A 124 -56.57 22.12 4.51
C ALA A 124 -56.32 21.25 3.25
N ILE A 125 -55.39 20.30 3.33
CA ILE A 125 -55.06 19.36 2.25
C ILE A 125 -56.28 18.47 1.93
N MET A 126 -56.92 17.91 2.94
CA MET A 126 -58.13 17.10 2.74
C MET A 126 -59.30 17.93 2.20
N ARG A 127 -59.43 19.21 2.57
CA ARG A 127 -60.43 20.13 2.01
C ARG A 127 -60.20 20.41 0.52
N GLN A 128 -58.95 20.58 0.09
CA GLN A 128 -58.60 20.71 -1.33
C GLN A 128 -59.01 19.46 -2.14
N ARG A 129 -58.98 18.28 -1.50
CA ARG A 129 -59.44 16.99 -2.05
C ARG A 129 -60.93 16.72 -1.82
N GLY A 130 -61.73 17.75 -1.60
CA GLY A 130 -63.20 17.67 -1.42
C GLY A 130 -63.68 17.22 -0.04
N PHE A 131 -62.82 16.72 0.84
CA PHE A 131 -63.22 16.18 2.14
C PHE A 131 -63.33 17.26 3.24
N ARG A 132 -64.54 17.82 3.39
CA ARG A 132 -64.84 18.91 4.34
C ARG A 132 -65.38 18.38 5.68
N ALA A 133 -64.57 18.40 6.74
CA ALA A 133 -64.98 18.05 8.10
C ALA A 133 -64.44 19.04 9.16
N THR A 134 -65.01 19.04 10.37
CA THR A 134 -64.59 19.94 11.47
C THR A 134 -63.44 19.38 12.32
N VAL A 135 -62.74 20.26 13.04
CA VAL A 135 -61.67 19.89 13.99
C VAL A 135 -62.15 18.81 14.99
N ARG A 136 -63.38 18.93 15.48
CA ARG A 136 -63.97 17.98 16.45
C ARG A 136 -64.18 16.60 15.83
N MET A 137 -64.61 16.52 14.58
CA MET A 137 -64.79 15.25 13.87
C MET A 137 -63.46 14.55 13.63
N TYR A 138 -62.42 15.28 13.18
CA TYR A 138 -61.07 14.73 13.04
C TYR A 138 -60.51 14.19 14.35
N LYS A 139 -60.61 14.95 15.46
CA LYS A 139 -60.15 14.49 16.78
C LYS A 139 -60.87 13.20 17.21
N SER A 140 -62.21 13.18 17.14
CA SER A 140 -62.99 11.98 17.47
C SER A 140 -62.63 10.76 16.62
N ARG A 141 -62.23 10.96 15.36
CA ARG A 141 -61.73 9.89 14.48
C ARG A 141 -60.32 9.46 14.81
N PHE A 142 -59.44 10.39 15.20
CA PHE A 142 -58.10 10.06 15.70
C PHE A 142 -58.16 9.23 16.97
N ASP A 143 -59.04 9.59 17.91
CA ASP A 143 -59.28 8.83 19.13
C ASP A 143 -59.77 7.41 18.78
N LYS A 144 -60.75 7.28 17.87
CA LYS A 144 -61.28 5.98 17.41
C LYS A 144 -60.27 5.14 16.62
N TRP A 145 -59.29 5.76 15.96
CA TRP A 145 -58.25 5.08 15.18
C TRP A 145 -56.90 4.92 15.91
N GLY A 146 -56.79 5.39 17.16
CA GLY A 146 -55.53 5.36 17.93
C GLY A 146 -54.44 6.34 17.44
N PHE A 147 -54.79 7.36 16.65
CA PHE A 147 -53.83 8.31 16.08
C PHE A 147 -53.40 9.37 17.11
N SER A 148 -52.49 8.99 18.01
CA SER A 148 -51.81 9.94 18.91
C SER A 148 -50.42 10.31 18.41
N LYS A 149 -50.07 11.60 18.53
CA LYS A 149 -48.70 12.12 18.39
C LYS A 149 -47.90 12.09 19.70
N ASN A 150 -48.57 11.94 20.83
CA ASN A 150 -47.99 12.05 22.16
C ASN A 150 -47.91 10.68 22.84
N ASN A 151 -46.83 10.46 23.59
CA ASN A 151 -46.69 9.26 24.39
C ASN A 151 -47.59 9.36 25.64
N SER A 152 -48.44 8.36 25.84
CA SER A 152 -49.22 8.18 27.07
C SER A 152 -48.32 7.73 28.23
N LYS A 153 -48.71 8.02 29.48
CA LYS A 153 -47.97 7.52 30.66
C LYS A 153 -47.84 5.99 30.62
N ARG A 154 -48.91 5.27 30.23
CA ARG A 154 -48.89 3.80 30.07
C ARG A 154 -47.89 3.35 29.00
N GLU A 155 -47.89 3.97 27.83
CA GLU A 155 -46.92 3.66 26.75
C GLU A 155 -45.47 3.83 27.23
N VAL A 156 -45.17 4.89 27.99
CA VAL A 156 -43.82 5.12 28.54
C VAL A 156 -43.45 4.09 29.60
N VAL A 157 -44.37 3.68 30.48
CA VAL A 157 -44.16 2.58 31.43
C VAL A 157 -43.82 1.27 30.71
N THR A 158 -44.62 0.88 29.70
CA THR A 158 -44.36 -0.35 28.92
C THR A 158 -43.02 -0.29 28.19
N MET A 159 -42.65 0.85 27.59
CA MET A 159 -41.33 1.04 26.96
C MET A 159 -40.19 0.89 27.98
N LEU A 160 -40.30 1.49 29.17
CA LEU A 160 -39.29 1.34 30.24
C LEU A 160 -39.17 -0.12 30.72
N GLN A 161 -40.28 -0.86 30.83
CA GLN A 161 -40.27 -2.29 31.17
C GLN A 161 -39.55 -3.13 30.09
N VAL A 162 -39.88 -2.94 28.81
CA VAL A 162 -39.19 -3.60 27.67
C VAL A 162 -37.71 -3.25 27.64
N GLN A 163 -37.35 -1.99 27.89
CA GLN A 163 -35.97 -1.53 27.92
C GLN A 163 -35.17 -2.22 29.02
N ARG A 164 -35.73 -2.38 30.22
CA ARG A 164 -35.09 -3.10 31.33
C ARG A 164 -34.86 -4.58 31.02
N GLN A 165 -35.89 -5.28 30.53
CA GLN A 165 -35.76 -6.70 30.15
C GLN A 165 -34.67 -6.91 29.09
N ARG A 166 -34.57 -6.00 28.12
CA ARG A 166 -33.56 -6.09 27.06
C ARG A 166 -32.17 -5.67 27.52
N ASN A 167 -32.04 -4.65 28.37
CA ASN A 167 -30.77 -4.26 28.99
C ASN A 167 -30.21 -5.38 29.89
N ALA A 168 -31.06 -6.12 30.62
CA ALA A 168 -30.64 -7.31 31.38
C ALA A 168 -30.09 -8.44 30.50
N LEU A 169 -30.44 -8.46 29.21
CA LEU A 169 -29.89 -9.35 28.18
C LEU A 169 -28.75 -8.69 27.36
N GLY A 170 -28.19 -7.58 27.83
CA GLY A 170 -27.11 -6.83 27.16
C GLY A 170 -27.52 -6.06 25.90
N LYS A 171 -28.81 -5.99 25.57
CA LYS A 171 -29.32 -5.40 24.32
C LYS A 171 -29.72 -3.94 24.51
N ARG A 172 -28.86 -3.00 24.08
CA ARG A 172 -29.22 -1.58 23.89
C ARG A 172 -30.51 -1.49 23.06
N THR A 173 -31.38 -0.55 23.41
CA THR A 173 -32.74 -0.49 22.88
C THR A 173 -33.18 0.96 22.69
N THR A 174 -33.65 1.28 21.48
CA THR A 174 -34.36 2.52 21.15
C THR A 174 -35.80 2.19 20.76
N PHE A 175 -36.70 3.16 20.92
CA PHE A 175 -38.12 3.00 20.58
C PHE A 175 -38.50 3.93 19.45
N GLN A 176 -39.28 3.42 18.51
CA GLN A 176 -39.77 4.19 17.36
C GLN A 176 -41.31 4.17 17.32
N ARG A 177 -41.91 5.33 17.05
CA ARG A 177 -43.33 5.47 16.73
C ARG A 177 -43.46 5.79 15.24
N ASN A 178 -44.06 4.90 14.46
CA ASN A 178 -44.19 5.04 12.99
C ASN A 178 -42.86 5.44 12.30
N GLY A 179 -41.75 4.80 12.68
CA GLY A 179 -40.41 5.05 12.10
C GLY A 179 -39.64 6.25 12.65
N ARG A 180 -40.21 7.05 13.57
CA ARG A 180 -39.50 8.16 14.24
C ARG A 180 -39.11 7.78 15.66
N GLU A 181 -37.89 8.10 16.08
CA GLU A 181 -37.38 7.79 17.42
C GLU A 181 -38.13 8.55 18.53
N ILE A 182 -38.30 7.89 19.67
CA ILE A 182 -38.96 8.41 20.86
C ILE A 182 -37.92 8.77 21.92
N ALA A 183 -37.72 10.07 22.15
CA ALA A 183 -36.92 10.57 23.27
C ALA A 183 -37.68 10.38 24.61
N ILE A 184 -37.52 9.22 25.25
CA ILE A 184 -38.12 8.91 26.55
C ILE A 184 -37.66 9.91 27.62
N ASP A 185 -36.38 10.28 27.63
CA ASP A 185 -35.82 11.25 28.59
C ASP A 185 -36.48 12.63 28.51
N ALA A 186 -36.89 13.05 27.31
CA ALA A 186 -37.61 14.31 27.13
C ALA A 186 -39.01 14.26 27.75
N TYR A 187 -39.68 13.10 27.75
CA TYR A 187 -40.94 12.90 28.45
C TYR A 187 -40.74 12.95 29.97
N LEU A 188 -39.73 12.23 30.49
CA LEU A 188 -39.41 12.18 31.92
C LEU A 188 -39.09 13.57 32.46
N LYS A 189 -38.16 14.29 31.80
CA LYS A 189 -37.81 15.69 32.13
C LYS A 189 -39.04 16.62 32.09
N ARG A 190 -39.87 16.55 31.05
CA ARG A 190 -41.09 17.40 30.93
C ARG A 190 -42.14 17.10 31.99
N LYS A 191 -42.16 15.89 32.55
CA LYS A 191 -43.12 15.50 33.59
C LYS A 191 -42.60 15.62 35.02
N GLY A 192 -41.29 15.82 35.21
CA GLY A 192 -40.69 15.84 36.54
C GLY A 192 -40.76 14.46 37.23
N ILE A 193 -40.75 13.38 36.43
CA ILE A 193 -40.89 12.00 36.89
C ILE A 193 -39.60 11.26 36.55
N SER A 194 -39.02 10.58 37.52
CA SER A 194 -37.85 9.72 37.35
C SER A 194 -38.22 8.40 36.65
N GLN A 195 -37.25 7.79 35.97
CA GLN A 195 -37.38 6.41 35.49
C GLN A 195 -37.68 5.41 36.63
N TYR A 196 -37.34 5.76 37.86
CA TYR A 196 -37.59 4.94 39.06
C TYR A 196 -39.01 5.12 39.62
N ASP A 197 -39.70 6.23 39.36
CA ASP A 197 -41.07 6.48 39.86
C ASP A 197 -42.14 5.75 39.01
N LEU A 198 -41.75 5.30 37.82
CA LEU A 198 -42.57 4.50 36.90
C LEU A 198 -42.21 3.00 36.97
N ALA A 199 -41.45 2.60 37.99
CA ALA A 199 -40.82 1.30 38.11
C ALA A 199 -41.70 0.23 38.80
N GLU A 200 -42.94 0.06 38.39
CA GLU A 200 -43.71 -1.09 38.88
C GLU A 200 -43.03 -2.40 38.46
N PRO A 201 -42.74 -3.33 39.41
CA PRO A 201 -42.08 -4.60 39.13
C PRO A 201 -43.07 -5.56 38.45
N GLY A 202 -43.22 -5.37 37.13
CA GLY A 202 -44.07 -6.19 36.27
C GLY A 202 -43.33 -6.68 35.03
N ILE A 203 -43.80 -7.80 34.49
CA ILE A 203 -43.41 -8.28 33.16
C ILE A 203 -44.00 -7.32 32.12
N ALA A 204 -43.21 -6.89 31.14
CA ALA A 204 -43.69 -6.01 30.09
C ALA A 204 -44.87 -6.63 29.32
N GLU A 205 -45.98 -5.89 29.22
CA GLU A 205 -47.01 -6.16 28.21
C GLU A 205 -46.40 -6.03 26.80
N SER A 206 -46.97 -6.73 25.81
CA SER A 206 -46.56 -6.57 24.41
C SER A 206 -46.73 -5.12 23.96
N LEU A 207 -45.74 -4.59 23.23
CA LEU A 207 -45.83 -3.23 22.71
C LEU A 207 -47.00 -3.10 21.71
N PRO A 208 -47.82 -2.03 21.82
CA PRO A 208 -48.83 -1.70 20.81
C PRO A 208 -48.23 -1.60 19.40
N GLU A 209 -48.99 -1.96 18.35
CA GLU A 209 -48.52 -2.06 16.95
C GLU A 209 -47.80 -0.81 16.41
N HIS A 210 -48.16 0.39 16.90
CA HIS A 210 -47.55 1.65 16.48
C HIS A 210 -46.23 1.98 17.19
N LEU A 211 -45.80 1.16 18.17
CA LEU A 211 -44.53 1.26 18.88
C LEU A 211 -43.63 0.08 18.51
N ARG A 212 -42.45 0.36 17.96
CA ARG A 212 -41.43 -0.64 17.65
C ARG A 212 -40.23 -0.47 18.57
N CYS A 213 -39.81 -1.57 19.18
CA CYS A 213 -38.54 -1.69 19.88
C CYS A 213 -37.46 -2.12 18.87
N VAL A 214 -36.37 -1.35 18.77
CA VAL A 214 -35.28 -1.59 17.82
C VAL A 214 -33.96 -1.66 18.60
N THR A 215 -33.06 -2.57 18.21
CA THR A 215 -31.65 -2.48 18.63
C THR A 215 -31.01 -1.40 17.75
N PRO A 216 -30.52 -0.28 18.29
CA PRO A 216 -29.89 0.74 17.45
C PRO A 216 -28.71 0.13 16.68
N PRO A 217 -28.43 0.57 15.43
CA PRO A 217 -27.17 0.25 14.77
C PRO A 217 -26.01 0.64 15.68
N PRO A 218 -24.88 -0.11 15.67
CA PRO A 218 -23.73 0.29 16.46
C PRO A 218 -23.27 1.69 16.02
N GLU A 219 -22.97 2.56 16.99
CA GLU A 219 -22.64 3.99 16.78
C GLU A 219 -21.40 4.21 15.91
N THR A 220 -20.62 3.14 15.71
CA THR A 220 -19.60 3.00 14.67
C THR A 220 -19.92 1.68 13.96
N PRO A 221 -19.81 1.57 12.62
CA PRO A 221 -19.63 0.25 12.03
C PRO A 221 -18.47 -0.42 12.78
N LEU A 222 -18.66 -1.64 13.27
CA LEU A 222 -17.60 -2.42 13.88
C LEU A 222 -16.55 -2.67 12.81
N VAL A 223 -15.55 -1.78 12.74
CA VAL A 223 -14.28 -2.07 12.11
C VAL A 223 -13.72 -3.22 12.91
N ILE A 224 -13.91 -4.43 12.39
CA ILE A 224 -13.28 -5.64 12.93
C ILE A 224 -11.79 -5.44 12.70
N GLN A 225 -11.11 -4.81 13.67
CA GLN A 225 -9.66 -4.64 13.62
C GLN A 225 -9.06 -6.02 13.65
N ALA A 226 -8.57 -6.46 12.50
CA ALA A 226 -8.06 -7.80 12.31
C ALA A 226 -6.83 -8.01 13.22
N GLY A 227 -6.84 -9.07 14.04
CA GLY A 227 -5.77 -9.29 15.01
C GLY A 227 -4.43 -9.61 14.35
N GLY A 228 -3.34 -9.02 14.85
CA GLY A 228 -1.96 -9.38 14.51
C GLY A 228 -1.68 -9.38 13.00
N ALA A 229 -1.29 -10.54 12.47
CA ALA A 229 -0.91 -10.74 11.07
C ALA A 229 -2.00 -10.32 10.07
N LEU A 230 -3.29 -10.50 10.40
CA LEU A 230 -4.38 -10.18 9.49
C LEU A 230 -4.52 -8.67 9.24
N SER A 231 -4.23 -7.82 10.24
CA SER A 231 -4.19 -6.35 10.03
C SER A 231 -3.07 -5.95 9.08
N LEU A 232 -1.95 -6.67 9.06
CA LEU A 232 -0.87 -6.39 8.10
C LEU A 232 -1.25 -6.81 6.68
N GLN A 233 -1.91 -7.96 6.52
CA GLN A 233 -2.45 -8.39 5.22
C GLN A 233 -3.46 -7.36 4.68
N GLU A 234 -4.34 -6.85 5.55
CA GLU A 234 -5.28 -5.78 5.20
C GLU A 234 -4.55 -4.47 4.84
N LEU A 235 -3.55 -4.05 5.63
CA LEU A 235 -2.77 -2.83 5.36
C LEU A 235 -1.95 -2.91 4.07
N VAL A 236 -1.40 -4.09 3.72
CA VAL A 236 -0.74 -4.30 2.41
C VAL A 236 -1.75 -4.12 1.29
N LEU A 237 -2.94 -4.71 1.39
CA LEU A 237 -3.98 -4.58 0.36
C LEU A 237 -4.50 -3.14 0.25
N GLN A 238 -4.83 -2.48 1.37
CA GLN A 238 -5.25 -1.07 1.41
C GLN A 238 -4.20 -0.17 0.75
N THR A 239 -2.94 -0.28 1.17
CA THR A 239 -1.84 0.53 0.62
C THR A 239 -1.62 0.23 -0.86
N THR A 240 -1.74 -1.02 -1.29
CA THR A 240 -1.58 -1.37 -2.71
C THR A 240 -2.70 -0.78 -3.56
N ARG A 241 -3.95 -0.80 -3.08
CA ARG A 241 -5.09 -0.15 -3.75
C ARG A 241 -4.86 1.35 -3.90
N ASP A 242 -4.52 2.03 -2.82
CA ASP A 242 -4.29 3.48 -2.83
C ASP A 242 -3.14 3.89 -3.77
N LEU A 243 -2.11 3.06 -3.91
CA LEU A 243 -1.00 3.29 -4.84
C LEU A 243 -1.31 2.89 -6.29
N ALA A 244 -2.25 1.98 -6.52
CA ALA A 244 -2.66 1.57 -7.87
C ALA A 244 -3.47 2.66 -8.59
N TRP A 245 -4.28 3.42 -7.87
CA TRP A 245 -5.06 4.55 -8.41
C TRP A 245 -4.27 5.87 -8.52
N ASN A 246 -2.97 5.86 -8.19
CA ASN A 246 -2.08 7.02 -8.26
C ASN A 246 -1.56 7.21 -9.72
N PRO A 247 -1.42 8.45 -10.25
CA PRO A 247 -1.00 8.74 -11.65
C PRO A 247 0.24 8.04 -12.24
N TYR A 248 1.01 7.26 -11.49
CA TYR A 248 2.10 6.41 -12.01
C TYR A 248 1.61 5.18 -12.80
N CYS A 249 0.31 4.85 -12.74
CA CYS A 249 -0.26 3.66 -13.37
C CYS A 249 -1.57 3.95 -14.16
N PRO A 250 -1.59 4.83 -15.19
CA PRO A 250 -2.79 5.04 -15.99
C PRO A 250 -3.18 3.76 -16.74
N SER A 251 -4.49 3.48 -16.82
CA SER A 251 -5.04 2.31 -17.57
C SER A 251 -4.55 2.24 -19.01
N ASP A 252 -4.40 3.41 -19.63
CA ASP A 252 -4.22 3.54 -21.08
C ASP A 252 -2.76 3.37 -21.51
N TYR A 253 -1.82 3.45 -20.55
CA TYR A 253 -0.39 3.23 -20.81
C TYR A 253 -0.12 1.76 -21.14
N PRO A 254 0.80 1.43 -22.05
CA PRO A 254 1.25 0.05 -22.24
C PRO A 254 1.74 -0.58 -20.93
N LEU A 255 1.50 -1.88 -20.76
CA LEU A 255 1.68 -2.56 -19.47
C LEU A 255 3.12 -2.51 -18.93
N VAL A 256 4.11 -2.32 -19.80
CA VAL A 256 5.53 -2.29 -19.44
C VAL A 256 6.11 -0.88 -19.25
N THR A 257 5.42 0.19 -19.68
CA THR A 257 5.93 1.56 -19.65
C THR A 257 6.26 2.02 -18.23
N SER A 258 5.34 1.80 -17.28
CA SER A 258 5.56 2.14 -15.86
C SER A 258 6.71 1.34 -15.24
N ALA A 259 6.92 0.09 -15.66
CA ALA A 259 8.06 -0.71 -15.23
C ALA A 259 9.39 -0.18 -15.80
N ALA A 260 9.40 0.28 -17.05
CA ALA A 260 10.54 0.93 -17.69
C ALA A 260 10.94 2.22 -16.96
N LEU A 261 9.97 3.11 -16.69
CA LEU A 261 10.18 4.33 -15.92
C LEU A 261 10.73 4.03 -14.52
N TYR A 262 10.25 2.96 -13.87
CA TYR A 262 10.75 2.57 -12.55
C TYR A 262 12.21 2.04 -12.56
N ARG A 263 12.76 1.59 -13.69
CA ARG A 263 14.18 1.15 -13.76
C ARG A 263 15.15 2.30 -13.49
N ALA A 264 14.84 3.49 -13.98
CA ALA A 264 15.61 4.71 -13.80
C ALA A 264 15.27 5.46 -12.48
N ASP A 265 14.33 4.96 -11.69
CA ASP A 265 13.80 5.67 -10.53
C ASP A 265 14.80 5.66 -9.35
N ALA A 266 15.04 6.82 -8.74
CA ALA A 266 15.95 6.98 -7.60
C ALA A 266 15.57 6.14 -6.37
N LEU A 267 14.28 5.85 -6.15
CA LEU A 267 13.83 4.92 -5.10
C LEU A 267 14.17 3.46 -5.45
N ARG A 268 13.97 3.06 -6.71
CA ARG A 268 14.37 1.74 -7.18
C ARG A 268 15.87 1.54 -7.00
N CYS A 269 16.62 2.56 -7.39
CA CYS A 269 18.06 2.65 -7.24
C CYS A 269 18.52 2.50 -5.79
N ALA A 270 17.83 3.16 -4.85
CA ALA A 270 18.08 3.09 -3.41
C ALA A 270 17.90 1.67 -2.84
N ILE A 271 16.80 1.00 -3.18
CA ILE A 271 16.52 -0.36 -2.71
C ILE A 271 17.58 -1.33 -3.26
N THR A 272 17.95 -1.21 -4.54
CA THR A 272 19.04 -2.01 -5.13
C THR A 272 20.39 -1.76 -4.45
N ASP A 273 20.75 -0.51 -4.12
CA ASP A 273 22.01 -0.22 -3.41
C ASP A 273 22.03 -0.91 -2.02
N ILE A 274 20.90 -0.97 -1.32
CA ILE A 274 20.76 -1.69 -0.04
C ILE A 274 20.85 -3.22 -0.24
N THR A 275 20.20 -3.79 -1.26
CA THR A 275 20.33 -5.23 -1.60
C THR A 275 21.77 -5.62 -1.91
N ASN A 276 22.48 -4.78 -2.67
CA ASN A 276 23.88 -5.04 -3.04
C ASN A 276 24.82 -4.88 -1.84
N ALA A 277 24.56 -3.89 -0.97
CA ALA A 277 25.29 -3.72 0.29
C ALA A 277 25.14 -4.94 1.22
N ASP A 278 23.93 -5.46 1.36
CA ASP A 278 23.63 -6.67 2.13
C ASP A 278 24.44 -7.89 1.65
N TRP A 279 24.48 -8.10 0.34
CA TRP A 279 25.30 -9.17 -0.23
C TRP A 279 26.81 -8.91 -0.02
N LEU A 280 27.29 -7.68 -0.16
CA LEU A 280 28.70 -7.33 0.13
C LEU A 280 29.08 -7.59 1.60
N PHE A 281 28.18 -7.35 2.55
CA PHE A 281 28.38 -7.73 3.94
C PHE A 281 28.47 -9.25 4.12
N HIS A 282 27.67 -10.02 3.37
CA HIS A 282 27.71 -11.49 3.41
C HIS A 282 29.04 -12.06 2.88
N VAL A 283 29.60 -11.48 1.81
CA VAL A 283 30.91 -11.90 1.25
C VAL A 283 32.12 -11.22 1.90
N GLY A 284 31.93 -10.48 3.00
CA GLY A 284 33.02 -9.90 3.80
C GLY A 284 33.61 -8.56 3.30
N HIS A 285 33.05 -7.96 2.25
CA HIS A 285 33.47 -6.67 1.71
C HIS A 285 32.80 -5.49 2.43
N TYR A 286 32.96 -5.40 3.76
CA TYR A 286 32.25 -4.46 4.63
C TYR A 286 32.40 -2.98 4.26
N GLU A 287 33.60 -2.55 3.85
CA GLU A 287 33.83 -1.15 3.43
C GLU A 287 32.97 -0.80 2.20
N LYS A 288 33.04 -1.62 1.14
CA LYS A 288 32.28 -1.41 -0.10
C LYS A 288 30.77 -1.45 0.16
N GLY A 289 30.31 -2.43 0.96
CA GLY A 289 28.91 -2.54 1.37
C GLY A 289 28.44 -1.35 2.21
N GLY A 290 29.29 -0.81 3.08
CA GLY A 290 28.97 0.34 3.94
C GLY A 290 28.60 1.59 3.13
N VAL A 291 29.43 1.94 2.13
CA VAL A 291 29.18 3.13 1.28
C VAL A 291 27.91 2.96 0.44
N MET A 292 27.65 1.76 -0.08
CA MET A 292 26.41 1.46 -0.82
C MET A 292 25.17 1.50 0.08
N CYS A 293 25.27 0.99 1.30
CA CYS A 293 24.20 1.07 2.30
C CYS A 293 23.85 2.54 2.61
N GLU A 294 24.86 3.37 2.89
CA GLU A 294 24.69 4.81 3.12
C GLU A 294 24.01 5.50 1.92
N GLN A 295 24.46 5.20 0.70
CA GLN A 295 23.88 5.75 -0.53
C GLN A 295 22.42 5.34 -0.74
N GLY A 296 22.07 4.09 -0.40
CA GLY A 296 20.69 3.62 -0.43
C GLY A 296 19.79 4.34 0.59
N PHE A 297 20.23 4.45 1.84
CA PHE A 297 19.46 5.13 2.89
C PHE A 297 19.25 6.63 2.62
N LYS A 298 20.17 7.32 1.92
CA LYS A 298 19.98 8.73 1.48
C LYS A 298 18.70 8.89 0.65
N SER A 299 18.38 7.93 -0.22
CA SER A 299 17.23 8.01 -1.15
C SER A 299 16.03 7.15 -0.77
N LEU A 300 16.13 6.30 0.28
CA LEU A 300 15.03 5.44 0.74
C LEU A 300 13.79 6.23 1.18
N HIS A 301 13.96 7.47 1.65
CA HIS A 301 12.86 8.38 2.03
C HIS A 301 11.87 8.65 0.89
N LEU A 302 12.30 8.47 -0.38
CA LEU A 302 11.45 8.65 -1.56
C LEU A 302 10.23 7.72 -1.54
N MET A 303 10.28 6.59 -0.84
CA MET A 303 9.11 5.73 -0.65
C MET A 303 7.98 6.44 0.10
N VAL A 304 8.30 7.41 0.97
CA VAL A 304 7.32 8.19 1.74
C VAL A 304 6.95 9.48 1.02
N THR A 305 7.92 10.19 0.44
CA THR A 305 7.69 11.51 -0.19
C THR A 305 7.15 11.41 -1.62
N ARG A 306 7.46 10.34 -2.35
CA ARG A 306 6.97 10.04 -3.70
C ARG A 306 6.57 8.56 -3.82
N PRO A 307 5.51 8.15 -3.12
CA PRO A 307 5.16 6.74 -2.95
C PRO A 307 4.71 6.12 -4.28
N SER A 308 5.16 4.90 -4.55
CA SER A 308 4.89 4.16 -5.79
C SER A 308 4.57 2.70 -5.49
N ILE A 309 3.61 2.14 -6.24
CA ILE A 309 3.25 0.71 -6.16
C ILE A 309 4.44 -0.20 -6.49
N TYR A 310 5.31 0.21 -7.43
CA TYR A 310 6.55 -0.47 -7.75
C TYR A 310 7.55 -0.41 -6.59
N GLY A 311 7.63 0.75 -5.91
CA GLY A 311 8.42 0.91 -4.69
C GLY A 311 7.96 -0.01 -3.57
N LEU A 312 6.64 -0.11 -3.35
CA LEU A 312 6.06 -1.01 -2.37
C LEU A 312 6.38 -2.48 -2.71
N LEU A 313 6.12 -2.94 -3.93
CA LEU A 313 6.41 -4.32 -4.30
C LEU A 313 7.92 -4.63 -4.25
N HIS A 314 8.78 -3.69 -4.62
CA HIS A 314 10.24 -3.89 -4.54
C HIS A 314 10.70 -4.04 -3.08
N LEU A 315 10.15 -3.27 -2.12
CA LEU A 315 10.39 -3.47 -0.69
C LEU A 315 9.78 -4.78 -0.16
N LEU A 316 8.62 -5.20 -0.69
CA LEU A 316 8.03 -6.50 -0.39
C LEU A 316 8.83 -7.67 -0.98
N LEU A 317 9.60 -7.48 -2.07
CA LEU A 317 10.49 -8.51 -2.62
C LEU A 317 11.88 -8.52 -1.95
N PHE A 318 12.37 -7.37 -1.50
CA PHE A 318 13.70 -7.19 -0.89
C PHE A 318 14.05 -8.20 0.22
N HIS A 319 13.08 -8.60 1.05
CA HIS A 319 13.32 -9.57 2.14
C HIS A 319 13.61 -11.01 1.66
N LEU A 320 13.40 -11.31 0.37
CA LEU A 320 13.73 -12.59 -0.26
C LEU A 320 15.21 -12.69 -0.65
N ASP A 321 15.83 -11.54 -0.97
CA ASP A 321 17.23 -11.45 -1.35
C ASP A 321 18.16 -11.39 -0.13
N ALA A 322 17.68 -10.84 0.98
CA ALA A 322 18.53 -10.42 2.09
C ALA A 322 19.18 -11.58 2.87
N TYR A 323 20.49 -11.44 3.09
CA TYR A 323 21.33 -12.28 3.93
C TYR A 323 21.27 -11.86 5.40
N ASN A 324 21.27 -10.55 5.67
CA ASN A 324 21.38 -10.01 7.01
C ASN A 324 20.00 -9.59 7.53
N LYS A 325 19.40 -10.40 8.42
CA LYS A 325 18.12 -10.08 9.08
C LYS A 325 18.08 -8.66 9.69
N GLY A 326 19.23 -8.13 10.10
CA GLY A 326 19.39 -6.76 10.59
C GLY A 326 19.10 -5.66 9.56
N ILE A 327 19.55 -5.79 8.31
CA ILE A 327 19.34 -4.74 7.29
C ILE A 327 17.86 -4.58 6.94
N ILE A 328 17.10 -5.69 6.95
CA ILE A 328 15.64 -5.66 6.80
C ILE A 328 14.98 -4.90 7.96
N LYS A 329 15.37 -5.19 9.21
CA LYS A 329 14.87 -4.47 10.39
C LYS A 329 15.13 -2.98 10.28
N GLU A 330 16.32 -2.59 9.84
CA GLU A 330 16.71 -1.19 9.68
C GLU A 330 15.94 -0.46 8.57
N VAL A 331 15.70 -1.10 7.42
CA VAL A 331 14.85 -0.54 6.35
C VAL A 331 13.43 -0.24 6.87
N TRP A 332 12.78 -1.19 7.55
CA TRP A 332 11.44 -0.96 8.09
C TRP A 332 11.42 0.02 9.25
N ARG A 333 12.42 0.00 10.13
CA ARG A 333 12.57 0.95 11.25
C ARG A 333 12.72 2.38 10.73
N TYR A 334 13.55 2.58 9.71
CA TYR A 334 13.73 3.86 9.05
C TYR A 334 12.43 4.37 8.41
N LEU A 335 11.77 3.53 7.58
CA LEU A 335 10.53 3.88 6.91
C LEU A 335 9.39 4.18 7.89
N ALA A 336 9.29 3.43 9.00
CA ALA A 336 8.32 3.67 10.06
C ALA A 336 8.57 5.01 10.78
N ALA A 337 9.82 5.28 11.17
CA ALA A 337 10.18 6.54 11.83
C ALA A 337 9.98 7.75 10.91
N TYR A 338 10.45 7.68 9.66
CA TYR A 338 10.33 8.77 8.69
C TYR A 338 8.87 9.04 8.28
N SER A 339 8.07 7.99 8.08
CA SER A 339 6.63 8.18 7.78
C SER A 339 5.85 8.74 8.97
N ALA A 340 6.20 8.39 10.20
CA ALA A 340 5.62 8.97 11.40
C ALA A 340 5.92 10.47 11.55
N THR A 341 7.10 10.96 11.13
CA THR A 341 7.42 12.40 11.20
C THR A 341 6.78 13.22 10.08
N ILE A 342 6.61 12.65 8.88
CA ILE A 342 6.09 13.40 7.72
C ILE A 342 4.56 13.29 7.56
N LYS A 343 3.97 12.11 7.75
CA LYS A 343 2.53 11.87 7.50
C LYS A 343 2.00 10.63 8.24
N ALA A 344 1.88 10.74 9.56
CA ALA A 344 1.52 9.62 10.45
C ALA A 344 0.21 8.89 10.09
N ASP A 345 -0.82 9.60 9.62
CA ASP A 345 -2.18 9.05 9.46
C ASP A 345 -2.41 8.26 8.14
N GLY A 346 -1.42 8.20 7.26
CA GLY A 346 -1.54 7.49 5.97
C GLY A 346 -1.56 5.95 6.11
N PRO A 347 -2.24 5.20 5.22
CA PRO A 347 -2.18 3.74 5.22
C PRO A 347 -0.75 3.22 5.03
N LEU A 348 0.06 3.90 4.21
CA LEU A 348 1.47 3.61 4.04
C LEU A 348 2.28 3.75 5.36
N ALA A 349 2.01 4.79 6.14
CA ALA A 349 2.66 5.01 7.44
C ALA A 349 2.22 3.94 8.46
N ARG A 350 0.92 3.64 8.51
CA ARG A 350 0.36 2.54 9.31
C ARG A 350 0.96 1.18 8.92
N LEU A 351 1.16 0.93 7.63
CA LEU A 351 1.81 -0.27 7.12
C LEU A 351 3.26 -0.36 7.58
N PHE A 352 4.06 0.69 7.42
CA PHE A 352 5.47 0.68 7.82
C PHE A 352 5.65 0.54 9.33
N GLN A 353 4.87 1.28 10.13
CA GLN A 353 4.83 1.12 11.59
C GLN A 353 4.39 -0.29 11.99
N GLY A 354 3.38 -0.85 11.32
CA GLY A 354 2.90 -2.20 11.53
C GLY A 354 3.97 -3.27 11.26
N ILE A 355 4.62 -3.21 10.09
CA ILE A 355 5.71 -4.13 9.73
C ILE A 355 6.89 -3.97 10.69
N SER A 356 7.32 -2.73 10.97
CA SER A 356 8.41 -2.44 11.90
C SER A 356 8.11 -2.89 13.33
N LYS A 357 6.85 -2.88 13.76
CA LYS A 357 6.43 -3.47 15.04
C LYS A 357 6.53 -4.99 14.96
N PHE A 358 5.93 -5.60 13.94
CA PHE A 358 5.83 -7.06 13.80
C PHE A 358 7.19 -7.74 13.77
N ILE A 359 8.14 -7.27 12.96
CA ILE A 359 9.51 -7.82 12.85
C ILE A 359 10.35 -7.67 14.13
N ASN A 360 9.88 -6.88 15.10
CA ASN A 360 10.52 -6.68 16.40
C ASN A 360 9.79 -7.36 17.56
N THR A 361 8.58 -7.88 17.36
CA THR A 361 7.81 -8.61 18.39
C THR A 361 7.55 -10.09 18.07
N HIS A 362 7.96 -10.55 16.90
CA HIS A 362 7.78 -11.92 16.40
C HIS A 362 9.12 -12.49 15.91
N ASP A 363 9.17 -13.81 15.73
CA ASP A 363 10.33 -14.43 15.13
C ASP A 363 10.48 -14.02 13.66
N PHE A 364 11.73 -13.94 13.19
CA PHE A 364 12.00 -13.48 11.83
C PHE A 364 11.34 -14.39 10.78
N ASP A 365 11.20 -15.67 11.07
CA ASP A 365 10.64 -16.63 10.12
C ASP A 365 9.10 -16.50 10.07
N GLU A 366 8.44 -16.07 11.15
CA GLU A 366 7.03 -15.65 11.13
C GLU A 366 6.83 -14.38 10.30
N TYR A 367 7.70 -13.39 10.48
CA TYR A 367 7.74 -12.18 9.65
C TYR A 367 7.93 -12.52 8.16
N TRP A 368 8.91 -13.36 7.84
CA TRP A 368 9.25 -13.74 6.48
C TRP A 368 8.06 -14.44 5.81
N ASN A 369 7.47 -15.43 6.49
CA ASN A 369 6.29 -16.13 5.98
C ASN A 369 5.11 -15.17 5.75
N LEU A 370 4.86 -14.23 6.66
CA LEU A 370 3.79 -13.25 6.52
C LEU A 370 3.99 -12.32 5.31
N ILE A 371 5.17 -11.72 5.12
CA ILE A 371 5.40 -10.81 3.98
C ILE A 371 5.45 -11.58 2.66
N PHE A 372 5.99 -12.81 2.65
CA PHE A 372 5.91 -13.69 1.49
C PHE A 372 4.47 -14.04 1.12
N GLU A 373 3.64 -14.40 2.09
CA GLU A 373 2.21 -14.71 1.91
C GLU A 373 1.41 -13.49 1.41
N CYS A 374 1.67 -12.29 1.96
CA CYS A 374 1.13 -11.04 1.43
C CYS A 374 1.50 -10.83 -0.05
N THR A 375 2.75 -11.08 -0.41
CA THR A 375 3.29 -10.89 -1.76
C THR A 375 2.71 -11.92 -2.73
N GLU A 376 2.67 -13.20 -2.36
CA GLU A 376 2.08 -14.27 -3.18
C GLU A 376 0.58 -14.05 -3.42
N ARG A 377 -0.17 -13.64 -2.40
CA ARG A 377 -1.60 -13.32 -2.57
C ARG A 377 -1.84 -12.11 -3.46
N LEU A 378 -1.01 -11.08 -3.39
CA LEU A 378 -1.14 -9.89 -4.25
C LEU A 378 -1.02 -10.26 -5.74
N LEU A 379 -0.17 -11.22 -6.10
CA LEU A 379 -0.01 -11.67 -7.50
C LEU A 379 -1.18 -12.55 -7.98
N LEU A 380 -1.83 -13.25 -7.06
CA LEU A 380 -3.00 -14.10 -7.32
C LEU A 380 -4.33 -13.36 -7.22
N ILE A 381 -4.31 -12.07 -6.88
CA ILE A 381 -5.53 -11.34 -6.57
C ILE A 381 -6.37 -11.06 -7.83
N ASP A 382 -7.69 -11.22 -7.68
CA ASP A 382 -8.65 -10.75 -8.66
C ASP A 382 -8.81 -9.23 -8.52
N GLU A 383 -8.49 -8.51 -9.60
CA GLU A 383 -8.42 -7.04 -9.60
C GLU A 383 -9.80 -6.40 -9.40
N GLN A 384 -10.84 -6.99 -10.01
CA GLN A 384 -12.20 -6.45 -9.99
C GLN A 384 -12.81 -6.49 -8.58
N SER A 385 -12.85 -7.66 -7.94
CA SER A 385 -13.36 -7.84 -6.57
C SER A 385 -12.53 -7.07 -5.53
N SER A 386 -11.24 -6.86 -5.81
CA SER A 386 -10.33 -6.15 -4.91
C SER A 386 -10.26 -4.65 -5.13
N GLY A 387 -10.98 -4.11 -6.13
CA GLY A 387 -10.98 -2.68 -6.44
C GLY A 387 -9.62 -2.13 -6.88
N LEU A 388 -8.85 -2.93 -7.62
CA LEU A 388 -7.66 -2.52 -8.35
C LEU A 388 -8.04 -2.16 -9.81
N PRO A 389 -7.35 -1.22 -10.46
CA PRO A 389 -7.47 -1.01 -11.91
C PRO A 389 -7.11 -2.29 -12.68
N GLU A 390 -7.74 -2.49 -13.84
CA GLU A 390 -7.47 -3.63 -14.71
C GLU A 390 -6.00 -3.65 -15.19
N GLY A 391 -5.38 -4.83 -15.13
CA GLY A 391 -4.00 -5.06 -15.53
C GLY A 391 -2.96 -4.64 -14.49
N THR A 392 -3.34 -4.06 -13.35
CA THR A 392 -2.41 -3.59 -12.30
C THR A 392 -1.38 -4.65 -11.91
N VAL A 393 -1.82 -5.90 -11.68
CA VAL A 393 -0.92 -6.98 -11.25
C VAL A 393 0.03 -7.39 -12.38
N ALA A 394 -0.45 -7.39 -13.62
CA ALA A 394 0.37 -7.76 -14.77
C ALA A 394 1.50 -6.73 -15.01
N ARG A 395 1.23 -5.43 -14.81
CA ARG A 395 2.23 -4.35 -14.85
C ARG A 395 3.36 -4.51 -13.83
N LEU A 396 3.12 -5.24 -12.74
CA LEU A 396 4.08 -5.48 -11.67
C LEU A 396 4.98 -6.70 -11.91
N TYR A 397 4.60 -7.63 -12.80
CA TYR A 397 5.37 -8.84 -13.07
C TYR A 397 6.87 -8.61 -13.37
N PRO A 398 7.28 -7.60 -14.17
CA PRO A 398 8.70 -7.37 -14.46
C PRO A 398 9.60 -7.22 -13.22
N LEU A 399 9.07 -6.75 -12.07
CA LEU A 399 9.85 -6.64 -10.82
C LEU A 399 10.29 -7.99 -10.26
N ILE A 400 9.49 -9.04 -10.45
CA ILE A 400 9.74 -10.39 -9.94
C ILE A 400 10.88 -11.08 -10.72
N PHE A 401 11.11 -10.62 -11.95
CA PHE A 401 12.13 -11.14 -12.85
C PHE A 401 13.37 -10.24 -12.95
N ILE A 402 13.44 -9.11 -12.24
CA ILE A 402 14.70 -8.36 -12.08
C ILE A 402 15.72 -9.35 -11.52
N PRO A 403 16.80 -9.68 -12.26
CA PRO A 403 17.78 -10.64 -11.83
C PRO A 403 18.61 -10.04 -10.71
N ARG A 404 18.87 -10.87 -9.72
CA ARG A 404 19.55 -10.56 -8.46
C ARG A 404 20.72 -11.52 -8.34
N ALA A 405 21.71 -11.17 -7.53
CA ALA A 405 22.90 -12.00 -7.29
C ALA A 405 22.56 -13.48 -6.99
N HIS A 406 21.38 -13.76 -6.39
CA HIS A 406 20.93 -15.11 -6.01
C HIS A 406 19.52 -15.47 -6.48
N GLN A 407 19.16 -15.15 -7.74
CA GLN A 407 17.92 -15.63 -8.36
C GLN A 407 17.77 -17.18 -8.41
N TYR A 408 18.76 -17.92 -7.93
CA TYR A 408 18.81 -19.38 -7.88
C TYR A 408 18.49 -20.01 -6.53
N LYS A 409 18.09 -19.25 -5.48
CA LYS A 409 17.42 -19.83 -4.29
C LYS A 409 16.03 -20.34 -4.72
N PRO A 410 15.84 -21.65 -4.98
CA PRO A 410 14.87 -22.10 -5.97
C PRO A 410 13.44 -22.29 -5.44
N GLY A 411 13.18 -21.97 -4.17
CA GLY A 411 11.86 -22.09 -3.54
C GLY A 411 11.01 -20.82 -3.70
N PRO A 412 11.32 -19.72 -2.99
CA PRO A 412 10.43 -18.55 -2.90
C PRO A 412 10.24 -17.83 -4.23
N TYR A 413 11.34 -17.43 -4.89
CA TYR A 413 11.28 -16.69 -6.16
C TYR A 413 10.58 -17.49 -7.26
N ARG A 414 10.95 -18.75 -7.46
CA ARG A 414 10.31 -19.63 -8.44
C ARG A 414 8.81 -19.78 -8.19
N ARG A 415 8.38 -19.83 -6.92
CA ARG A 415 6.94 -19.86 -6.59
C ARG A 415 6.23 -18.58 -7.05
N LEU A 416 6.79 -17.39 -6.79
CA LEU A 416 6.22 -16.12 -7.25
C LEU A 416 6.23 -16.00 -8.78
N GLN A 417 7.34 -16.37 -9.44
CA GLN A 417 7.48 -16.39 -10.90
C GLN A 417 6.44 -17.31 -11.57
N ASN A 418 6.13 -18.45 -10.94
CA ASN A 418 5.07 -19.36 -11.37
C ASN A 418 3.64 -18.82 -11.11
N ARG A 419 3.46 -17.69 -10.44
CA ARG A 419 2.16 -16.98 -10.33
C ARG A 419 1.94 -15.95 -11.44
N CYS A 420 2.98 -15.63 -12.23
CA CYS A 420 2.89 -14.65 -13.30
C CYS A 420 2.17 -15.24 -14.53
N ASP A 421 0.93 -14.84 -14.81
CA ASP A 421 0.20 -15.29 -15.98
C ASP A 421 0.45 -14.38 -17.19
N TRP A 422 1.16 -14.89 -18.20
CA TRP A 422 1.39 -14.19 -19.46
C TRP A 422 0.08 -13.74 -20.14
N ASN A 423 -1.01 -14.50 -19.99
CA ASN A 423 -2.30 -14.17 -20.60
C ASN A 423 -2.96 -12.95 -19.95
N ARG A 424 -2.51 -12.49 -18.78
CA ARG A 424 -2.89 -11.19 -18.21
C ARG A 424 -2.09 -10.05 -18.85
N LEU A 425 -0.82 -10.27 -19.22
CA LEU A 425 -0.01 -9.25 -19.90
C LEU A 425 -0.39 -9.08 -21.39
N THR A 426 -0.96 -10.10 -22.04
CA THR A 426 -1.41 -9.98 -23.45
C THR A 426 -2.76 -9.30 -23.63
N LYS A 427 -3.55 -9.15 -22.56
CA LYS A 427 -4.89 -8.54 -22.58
C LYS A 427 -4.90 -7.02 -22.51
N GLY A 428 -3.91 -6.41 -21.84
CA GLY A 428 -3.83 -4.95 -21.76
C GLY A 428 -3.27 -4.31 -23.03
N THR A 429 -3.21 -2.98 -23.03
CA THR A 429 -2.69 -2.20 -24.15
C THR A 429 -1.27 -2.65 -24.52
N LYS A 430 -1.13 -3.22 -25.72
CA LYS A 430 0.18 -3.58 -26.28
C LYS A 430 0.99 -2.31 -26.60
N PRO A 431 2.32 -2.33 -26.40
CA PRO A 431 3.16 -1.22 -26.83
C PRO A 431 3.10 -0.97 -28.34
N ARG A 432 3.46 0.24 -28.74
CA ARG A 432 3.51 0.65 -30.16
C ARG A 432 4.89 1.08 -30.62
N VAL A 433 5.77 1.48 -29.71
CA VAL A 433 7.15 1.89 -30.02
C VAL A 433 8.12 0.70 -29.89
N PRO A 434 9.17 0.62 -30.71
CA PRO A 434 10.12 -0.51 -30.69
C PRO A 434 10.77 -0.79 -29.33
N GLU A 435 11.07 0.27 -28.57
CA GLU A 435 11.71 0.24 -27.26
C GLU A 435 10.85 -0.54 -26.25
N GLU A 436 9.61 -0.09 -26.04
CA GLU A 436 8.65 -0.75 -25.17
C GLU A 436 8.31 -2.17 -25.64
N MET A 437 8.29 -2.41 -26.96
CA MET A 437 8.09 -3.75 -27.52
C MET A 437 9.23 -4.71 -27.13
N ALA A 438 10.48 -4.25 -27.11
CA ALA A 438 11.59 -5.07 -26.63
C ALA A 438 11.49 -5.36 -25.12
N ILE A 439 11.02 -4.41 -24.31
CA ILE A 439 10.75 -4.62 -22.87
C ILE A 439 9.64 -5.66 -22.67
N TYR A 440 8.59 -5.60 -23.49
CA TYR A 440 7.46 -6.53 -23.49
C TYR A 440 7.90 -7.96 -23.86
N GLU A 441 8.67 -8.12 -24.93
CA GLU A 441 9.21 -9.42 -25.35
C GLU A 441 10.24 -9.98 -24.36
N ALA A 442 11.11 -9.15 -23.78
CA ALA A 442 12.02 -9.57 -22.71
C ALA A 442 11.25 -10.02 -21.44
N SER A 443 10.10 -9.40 -21.16
CA SER A 443 9.21 -9.82 -20.07
C SER A 443 8.50 -11.14 -20.39
N GLU A 444 8.06 -11.36 -21.64
CA GLU A 444 7.54 -12.65 -22.13
C GLU A 444 8.60 -13.75 -21.94
N LEU A 445 9.82 -13.47 -22.38
CA LEU A 445 10.95 -14.39 -22.35
C LEU A 445 11.33 -14.81 -20.93
N LEU A 446 11.31 -13.88 -19.97
CA LEU A 446 11.54 -14.17 -18.54
C LEU A 446 10.44 -15.06 -17.93
N ILE A 447 9.16 -14.78 -18.24
CA ILE A 447 8.02 -15.57 -17.74
C ILE A 447 8.05 -16.98 -18.32
N LEU A 448 8.14 -17.10 -19.65
CA LEU A 448 8.22 -18.39 -20.34
C LEU A 448 9.48 -19.16 -19.96
N GLY A 449 10.62 -18.48 -19.85
CA GLY A 449 11.90 -19.05 -19.41
C GLY A 449 11.81 -19.71 -18.04
N SER A 450 11.23 -19.02 -17.05
CA SER A 450 10.99 -19.58 -15.72
C SER A 450 10.02 -20.76 -15.73
N GLN A 451 8.92 -20.66 -16.48
CA GLN A 451 7.84 -21.67 -16.45
C GLN A 451 8.17 -22.93 -17.26
N ARG A 452 9.00 -22.81 -18.30
CA ARG A 452 9.36 -23.89 -19.21
C ARG A 452 10.81 -24.34 -19.08
N ASN A 453 11.56 -23.84 -18.10
CA ASN A 453 13.02 -24.03 -17.99
C ASN A 453 13.75 -23.67 -19.29
N TRP A 454 13.41 -22.52 -19.88
CA TRP A 454 13.99 -21.98 -21.11
C TRP A 454 13.81 -22.86 -22.36
N GLN A 455 12.77 -23.71 -22.39
CA GLN A 455 12.48 -24.60 -23.52
C GLN A 455 11.33 -24.14 -24.43
N GLY A 456 11.41 -24.60 -25.69
CA GLY A 456 10.41 -24.42 -26.74
C GLY A 456 10.66 -23.24 -27.68
N ASP A 457 10.19 -23.37 -28.92
CA ASP A 457 10.54 -22.48 -30.05
C ASP A 457 10.30 -20.99 -29.77
N ARG A 458 9.23 -20.67 -29.03
CA ARG A 458 8.90 -19.29 -28.61
C ARG A 458 10.00 -18.63 -27.77
N VAL A 459 10.77 -19.39 -26.98
CA VAL A 459 11.91 -18.87 -26.20
C VAL A 459 13.05 -18.44 -27.13
N LEU A 460 13.34 -19.26 -28.15
CA LEU A 460 14.34 -18.96 -29.17
C LEU A 460 13.94 -17.73 -30.01
N GLU A 461 12.72 -17.72 -30.54
CA GLU A 461 12.16 -16.59 -31.30
C GLU A 461 12.29 -15.26 -30.54
N LEU A 462 11.89 -15.25 -29.26
CA LEU A 462 11.90 -14.05 -28.42
C LEU A 462 13.33 -13.59 -28.13
N ALA A 463 14.24 -14.50 -27.81
CA ALA A 463 15.62 -14.14 -27.53
C ALA A 463 16.32 -13.54 -28.76
N GLU A 464 16.13 -14.13 -29.93
CA GLU A 464 16.63 -13.57 -31.20
C GLU A 464 15.98 -12.22 -31.52
N SER A 465 14.67 -12.06 -31.31
CA SER A 465 13.97 -10.79 -31.57
C SER A 465 14.41 -9.67 -30.63
N VAL A 466 14.62 -9.95 -29.34
CA VAL A 466 15.14 -8.98 -28.37
C VAL A 466 16.55 -8.54 -28.77
N LEU A 467 17.45 -9.48 -29.10
CA LEU A 467 18.81 -9.15 -29.55
C LEU A 467 18.81 -8.29 -30.81
N GLU A 468 17.95 -8.56 -31.79
CA GLU A 468 17.87 -7.77 -33.03
C GLU A 468 17.29 -6.37 -32.78
N LYS A 469 16.25 -6.23 -31.95
CA LYS A 469 15.68 -4.91 -31.62
C LYS A 469 16.68 -4.04 -30.85
N THR A 470 17.35 -4.60 -29.85
CA THR A 470 18.28 -3.84 -28.98
C THR A 470 19.46 -3.20 -29.71
N LYS A 471 19.89 -3.74 -30.87
CA LYS A 471 20.96 -3.15 -31.70
C LYS A 471 20.66 -1.73 -32.19
N ARG A 472 19.39 -1.31 -32.18
CA ARG A 472 18.93 -0.05 -32.76
C ARG A 472 18.70 1.05 -31.73
N PHE A 473 18.82 0.75 -30.44
CA PHE A 473 18.55 1.71 -29.37
C PHE A 473 19.82 2.49 -29.00
N ALA A 474 19.66 3.79 -28.72
CA ALA A 474 20.77 4.71 -28.46
C ALA A 474 21.18 4.80 -26.96
N TYR A 475 20.59 3.98 -26.10
CA TYR A 475 20.78 3.98 -24.64
C TYR A 475 21.25 2.60 -24.13
N ASN A 476 21.54 2.48 -22.83
CA ASN A 476 21.99 1.22 -22.23
C ASN A 476 20.91 0.12 -22.36
N VAL A 477 21.22 -0.92 -23.12
CA VAL A 477 20.38 -2.10 -23.36
C VAL A 477 20.93 -3.38 -22.75
N ASP A 478 22.04 -3.31 -22.00
CA ASP A 478 22.77 -4.47 -21.49
C ASP A 478 21.84 -5.42 -20.72
N PHE A 479 20.85 -4.88 -20.01
CA PHE A 479 19.81 -5.65 -19.33
C PHE A 479 19.02 -6.60 -20.25
N PHE A 480 18.58 -6.12 -21.41
CA PHE A 480 17.76 -6.90 -22.34
C PHE A 480 18.61 -7.88 -23.14
N VAL A 481 19.83 -7.48 -23.50
CA VAL A 481 20.85 -8.34 -24.10
C VAL A 481 21.21 -9.47 -23.14
N TYR A 482 21.40 -9.19 -21.85
CA TYR A 482 21.63 -10.17 -20.80
C TYR A 482 20.53 -11.24 -20.75
N ILE A 483 19.25 -10.84 -20.71
CA ILE A 483 18.12 -11.79 -20.70
C ILE A 483 18.18 -12.71 -21.91
N ALA A 484 18.34 -12.15 -23.11
CA ALA A 484 18.29 -12.92 -24.34
C ALA A 484 19.49 -13.88 -24.47
N LEU A 485 20.71 -13.43 -24.15
CA LEU A 485 21.89 -14.30 -24.15
C LEU A 485 21.78 -15.43 -23.11
N ASN A 486 21.28 -15.13 -21.90
CA ASN A 486 21.08 -16.13 -20.84
C ASN A 486 19.99 -17.13 -21.23
N ALA A 487 18.91 -16.68 -21.88
CA ALA A 487 17.87 -17.55 -22.44
C ALA A 487 18.43 -18.50 -23.51
N LEU A 488 19.23 -18.00 -24.46
CA LEU A 488 19.89 -18.84 -25.48
C LEU A 488 20.88 -19.83 -24.85
N ALA A 489 21.67 -19.38 -23.87
CA ALA A 489 22.59 -20.24 -23.14
C ALA A 489 21.86 -21.43 -22.49
N HIS A 490 20.75 -21.18 -21.77
CA HIS A 490 19.95 -22.25 -21.16
C HIS A 490 19.20 -23.10 -22.18
N TYR A 491 18.62 -22.51 -23.23
CA TYR A 491 17.94 -23.23 -24.30
C TYR A 491 18.86 -24.29 -24.94
N TYR A 492 20.07 -23.89 -25.34
CA TYR A 492 21.05 -24.81 -25.92
C TYR A 492 21.70 -25.74 -24.89
N ARG A 493 21.77 -25.34 -23.61
CA ARG A 493 22.30 -26.19 -22.51
C ARG A 493 21.37 -27.35 -22.18
N ALA A 494 20.06 -27.18 -22.30
CA ALA A 494 19.08 -28.08 -21.68
C ALA A 494 19.00 -29.49 -22.29
N ASP A 495 19.58 -29.73 -23.47
CA ASP A 495 19.77 -31.09 -24.03
C ASP A 495 21.01 -31.82 -23.48
N PHE A 496 21.95 -31.10 -22.85
CA PHE A 496 23.22 -31.65 -22.37
C PHE A 496 23.05 -32.46 -21.09
N LYS A 497 23.72 -33.61 -21.04
CA LYS A 497 23.85 -34.48 -19.87
C LYS A 497 25.31 -34.52 -19.41
N PRO A 498 25.58 -34.65 -18.10
CA PRO A 498 26.94 -34.86 -17.61
C PRO A 498 27.60 -36.07 -18.31
N GLY A 499 28.74 -35.83 -18.95
CA GLY A 499 29.45 -36.83 -19.78
C GLY A 499 29.22 -36.74 -21.30
N ASP A 500 28.33 -35.87 -21.78
CA ASP A 500 28.17 -35.61 -23.22
C ASP A 500 29.43 -34.97 -23.82
N SER A 501 29.69 -35.22 -25.12
CA SER A 501 30.89 -34.71 -25.79
C SER A 501 30.92 -33.18 -25.91
N MET A 502 32.06 -32.60 -25.54
CA MET A 502 32.41 -31.19 -25.72
C MET A 502 32.45 -30.72 -27.18
N THR A 503 32.41 -31.65 -28.13
CA THR A 503 32.30 -31.36 -29.57
C THR A 503 30.85 -31.15 -30.04
N SER A 504 29.85 -31.30 -29.16
CA SER A 504 28.44 -31.06 -29.50
C SER A 504 28.20 -29.58 -29.88
N PRO A 505 27.72 -29.26 -31.10
CA PRO A 505 27.50 -27.88 -31.51
C PRO A 505 26.52 -27.12 -30.60
N LYS A 506 25.46 -27.79 -30.11
CA LYS A 506 24.53 -27.19 -29.13
C LYS A 506 25.25 -26.84 -27.83
N HIS A 507 26.11 -27.73 -27.33
CA HIS A 507 26.84 -27.42 -26.10
C HIS A 507 27.84 -26.28 -26.30
N GLN A 508 28.57 -26.26 -27.42
CA GLN A 508 29.47 -25.16 -27.76
C GLN A 508 28.73 -23.81 -27.83
N LEU A 509 27.54 -23.78 -28.47
CA LEU A 509 26.67 -22.61 -28.46
C LEU A 509 26.25 -22.22 -27.03
N SER A 510 25.81 -23.17 -26.19
CA SER A 510 25.40 -22.88 -24.80
C SER A 510 26.51 -22.18 -24.00
N VAL A 511 27.75 -22.68 -24.12
CA VAL A 511 28.93 -22.10 -23.46
C VAL A 511 29.31 -20.76 -24.08
N GLN A 512 29.23 -20.63 -25.41
CA GLN A 512 29.52 -19.38 -26.11
C GLN A 512 28.55 -18.25 -25.74
N TYR A 513 27.25 -18.54 -25.56
CA TYR A 513 26.29 -17.56 -25.07
C TYR A 513 26.52 -17.22 -23.60
N MET A 514 26.84 -18.20 -22.75
CA MET A 514 27.16 -17.95 -21.33
C MET A 514 28.47 -17.16 -21.15
N GLU A 515 29.47 -17.36 -22.00
CA GLU A 515 30.67 -16.51 -22.06
C GLU A 515 30.31 -15.07 -22.44
N GLN A 516 29.41 -14.86 -23.40
CA GLN A 516 28.93 -13.50 -23.71
C GLN A 516 28.15 -12.87 -22.55
N VAL A 517 27.35 -13.64 -21.78
CA VAL A 517 26.70 -13.17 -20.54
C VAL A 517 27.76 -12.73 -19.52
N CYS A 518 28.80 -13.53 -19.32
CA CYS A 518 29.90 -13.19 -18.42
C CYS A 518 30.65 -11.95 -18.89
N GLN A 519 31.04 -11.86 -20.17
CA GLN A 519 31.72 -10.69 -20.75
C GLN A 519 30.86 -9.41 -20.68
N LEU A 520 29.54 -9.53 -20.86
CA LEU A 520 28.61 -8.40 -20.74
C LEU A 520 28.53 -7.84 -19.32
N THR A 521 28.82 -8.65 -18.30
CA THR A 521 28.69 -8.33 -16.88
C THR A 521 30.02 -8.17 -16.14
N GLU A 522 31.13 -8.62 -16.74
CA GLU A 522 32.48 -8.60 -16.17
C GLU A 522 32.94 -7.20 -15.78
N GLY A 523 33.26 -7.01 -14.50
CA GLY A 523 33.67 -5.71 -13.96
C GLY A 523 32.63 -4.59 -14.03
N LYS A 524 31.42 -4.84 -14.54
CA LYS A 524 30.34 -3.84 -14.57
C LYS A 524 29.57 -3.82 -13.26
N TRP A 525 29.19 -2.62 -12.86
CA TRP A 525 28.26 -2.41 -11.76
C TRP A 525 27.11 -1.52 -12.23
N ASP A 526 25.96 -2.13 -12.47
CA ASP A 526 24.72 -1.47 -12.88
C ASP A 526 23.62 -1.85 -11.89
N ALA A 527 22.65 -0.96 -11.63
CA ALA A 527 21.50 -1.31 -10.80
C ALA A 527 20.53 -2.28 -11.49
N ASP A 528 20.51 -2.34 -12.82
CA ASP A 528 19.74 -3.31 -13.60
C ASP A 528 20.36 -4.70 -13.68
N LEU A 529 21.69 -4.77 -13.61
CA LEU A 529 22.43 -6.03 -13.62
C LEU A 529 22.84 -6.49 -12.20
N GLY A 530 22.76 -5.61 -11.20
CA GLY A 530 23.26 -5.89 -9.86
C GLY A 530 24.71 -6.39 -9.92
N TYR A 531 24.93 -7.58 -9.36
CA TYR A 531 26.21 -8.26 -9.42
C TYR A 531 26.04 -9.74 -9.80
N PHE A 532 26.17 -10.05 -11.09
CA PHE A 532 25.88 -11.38 -11.67
C PHE A 532 27.04 -12.39 -11.57
N MET A 533 27.52 -12.60 -10.35
CA MET A 533 28.50 -13.66 -10.06
C MET A 533 27.97 -15.08 -10.31
N GLY A 534 26.67 -15.30 -10.10
CA GLY A 534 26.04 -16.60 -10.36
C GLY A 534 26.20 -17.09 -11.81
N GLU A 535 26.42 -16.20 -12.79
CA GLU A 535 26.67 -16.62 -14.18
C GLU A 535 28.11 -17.11 -14.39
N PHE A 536 29.09 -16.48 -13.75
CA PHE A 536 30.46 -16.98 -13.68
C PHE A 536 30.53 -18.33 -12.95
N GLU A 537 29.79 -18.49 -11.84
CA GLU A 537 29.70 -19.75 -11.10
C GLU A 537 29.06 -20.87 -11.93
N LYS A 538 27.99 -20.57 -12.68
CA LYS A 538 27.41 -21.51 -13.66
C LYS A 538 28.39 -21.88 -14.76
N LEU A 539 29.08 -20.91 -15.35
CA LEU A 539 30.04 -21.15 -16.41
C LEU A 539 31.23 -21.98 -15.92
N GLU A 540 31.72 -21.70 -14.70
CA GLU A 540 32.70 -22.53 -14.01
C GLU A 540 32.18 -23.97 -13.84
N SER A 541 30.96 -24.16 -13.33
CA SER A 541 30.33 -25.48 -13.19
C SER A 541 30.23 -26.21 -14.54
N TRP A 542 29.80 -25.52 -15.60
CA TRP A 542 29.67 -26.12 -16.94
C TRP A 542 31.04 -26.56 -17.49
N TYR A 543 32.11 -25.79 -17.24
CA TYR A 543 33.48 -26.21 -17.57
C TYR A 543 33.99 -27.36 -16.69
N ARG A 544 33.61 -27.45 -15.41
CA ARG A 544 33.98 -28.59 -14.54
C ARG A 544 33.21 -29.87 -14.91
N GLU A 545 31.91 -29.77 -15.19
CA GLU A 545 31.06 -30.86 -15.72
C GLU A 545 31.57 -31.38 -17.09
N ALA A 546 32.20 -30.50 -17.87
CA ALA A 546 32.88 -30.77 -19.12
C ALA A 546 34.29 -31.40 -18.99
N GLY A 547 34.89 -31.39 -17.79
CA GLY A 547 36.28 -31.76 -17.57
C GLY A 547 37.32 -30.71 -17.99
N ASP A 548 36.91 -29.53 -18.47
CA ASP A 548 37.78 -28.40 -18.83
C ASP A 548 38.18 -27.59 -17.58
N MET A 549 38.96 -28.23 -16.70
CA MET A 549 39.43 -27.64 -15.45
C MET A 549 40.25 -26.35 -15.67
N LEU A 550 40.96 -26.25 -16.80
CA LEU A 550 41.75 -25.07 -17.14
C LEU A 550 40.85 -23.84 -17.36
N ARG A 551 39.77 -23.97 -18.15
CA ARG A 551 38.82 -22.88 -18.33
C ARG A 551 37.98 -22.60 -17.09
N ALA A 552 37.59 -23.64 -16.33
CA ALA A 552 36.93 -23.44 -15.04
C ALA A 552 37.77 -22.54 -14.11
N ASP A 553 39.07 -22.82 -13.97
CA ASP A 553 39.97 -22.02 -13.13
C ASP A 553 40.27 -20.62 -13.74
N GLN A 554 40.13 -20.43 -15.06
CA GLN A 554 40.15 -19.10 -15.68
C GLN A 554 38.90 -18.28 -15.33
N VAL A 555 37.71 -18.88 -15.42
CA VAL A 555 36.44 -18.24 -15.02
C VAL A 555 36.46 -17.89 -13.53
N HIS A 556 36.95 -18.79 -12.67
CA HIS A 556 37.12 -18.53 -11.24
C HIS A 556 38.05 -17.33 -10.96
N ARG A 557 39.13 -17.14 -11.74
CA ARG A 557 39.98 -15.95 -11.65
C ARG A 557 39.26 -14.68 -12.11
N ARG A 558 38.43 -14.75 -13.16
CA ARG A 558 37.63 -13.62 -13.65
C ARG A 558 36.55 -13.19 -12.64
N TRP A 559 35.91 -14.15 -11.97
CA TRP A 559 35.01 -13.93 -10.82
C TRP A 559 35.74 -13.15 -9.71
N ARG A 560 36.92 -13.63 -9.26
CA ARG A 560 37.72 -12.94 -8.23
C ARG A 560 38.18 -11.53 -8.66
N ASN A 561 38.64 -11.37 -9.90
CA ASN A 561 39.07 -10.07 -10.40
C ASN A 561 37.90 -9.08 -10.47
N SER A 562 36.70 -9.55 -10.85
CA SER A 562 35.50 -8.73 -10.88
C SER A 562 35.11 -8.18 -9.50
N LEU A 563 35.41 -8.90 -8.40
CA LEU A 563 35.13 -8.43 -7.03
C LEU A 563 36.00 -7.24 -6.66
N GLU A 564 37.26 -7.25 -7.10
CA GLU A 564 38.19 -6.15 -6.87
C GLU A 564 37.83 -4.90 -7.68
N LEU A 565 37.26 -5.07 -8.86
CA LEU A 565 36.76 -3.97 -9.70
C LEU A 565 35.57 -3.19 -9.10
N ILE A 566 34.87 -3.75 -8.11
CA ILE A 566 33.79 -3.02 -7.40
C ILE A 566 34.39 -1.76 -6.76
N PRO A 567 33.89 -0.54 -7.06
CA PRO A 567 34.44 0.71 -6.54
C PRO A 567 34.51 0.77 -5.01
N LYS A 568 35.61 1.34 -4.48
CA LYS A 568 35.74 1.60 -3.02
C LYS A 568 34.91 2.79 -2.55
N GLN A 569 34.65 3.75 -3.43
CA GLN A 569 33.70 4.83 -3.23
C GLN A 569 32.51 4.59 -4.16
N TRP A 570 31.30 4.62 -3.61
CA TRP A 570 30.07 4.44 -4.36
C TRP A 570 29.28 5.74 -4.38
N GLU A 571 29.30 6.43 -5.52
CA GLU A 571 28.41 7.56 -5.79
C GLU A 571 27.63 7.28 -7.07
N ARG A 572 26.30 7.26 -6.94
CA ARG A 572 25.42 6.99 -8.06
C ARG A 572 25.31 8.25 -8.91
N MET A 573 26.11 8.30 -9.99
CA MET A 573 25.99 9.35 -11.01
C MET A 573 24.52 9.47 -11.40
N HIS A 574 23.95 10.64 -11.20
CA HIS A 574 22.60 10.93 -11.66
C HIS A 574 22.69 11.03 -13.19
N GLN A 575 22.35 9.94 -13.88
CA GLN A 575 21.94 10.06 -15.26
C GLN A 575 20.69 10.93 -15.25
N VAL A 576 20.88 12.21 -15.59
CA VAL A 576 19.79 13.10 -15.95
C VAL A 576 19.05 12.40 -17.06
N ALA A 577 17.85 11.91 -16.78
CA ALA A 577 16.99 11.35 -17.80
C ALA A 577 16.77 12.45 -18.85
N LEU A 578 17.35 12.24 -20.03
CA LEU A 578 16.98 13.02 -21.21
C LEU A 578 15.48 12.73 -21.43
N GLN A 579 14.69 13.80 -21.38
CA GLN A 579 13.23 13.78 -21.38
C GLN A 579 12.66 13.28 -22.71
#